data_AF-A0A2G9Z7W6-F1
#
_entry.id   AF-A0A2G9Z7W6-F1
#
_cell.length_a   1.000
_cell.length_b   1.000
_cell.length_c   1.000
_cell.angle_alpha   90.00
_cell.angle_beta   90.00
_cell.angle_gamma   90.00
#
_symmetry.space_group_name_H-M   'P 1'
#
loop_
_entity.id
_entity.type
_entity.pdbx_description
1 polymer ?
#
loop_
_entity_poly.entity_id
_entity_poly.type
_entity_poly.pdbx_seq_one_letter_code
_entity_poly.pdbx_strand_id
1 'polypeptide(L)' 'KIMPDKQISSVKVESVIKRFKEKRFAAAVNREHIFTCETELGIPKEKFVEIVLGAMGNV' A
#
# COMPACT_ATOMS: atom_id res chain seq x y z
N LYS A 1 -14.83 2.22 3.46
CA LYS A 1 -15.54 2.58 2.23
C LYS A 1 -14.68 2.12 1.06
N ILE A 2 -15.12 1.12 0.29
CA ILE A 2 -14.42 0.68 -0.92
C ILE A 2 -14.66 1.77 -1.97
N MET A 3 -13.60 2.24 -2.61
CA MET A 3 -13.74 3.26 -3.65
C MET A 3 -14.60 2.67 -4.78
N PRO A 4 -15.67 3.37 -5.21
CA PRO A 4 -16.53 2.89 -6.29
C PRO A 4 -15.78 2.86 -7.62
N ASP A 5 -14.79 3.72 -7.76
CA ASP A 5 -13.84 3.84 -8.85
C ASP A 5 -12.66 2.86 -8.69
N LYS A 6 -12.30 2.18 -9.79
CA LYS A 6 -11.18 1.23 -9.86
C LYS A 6 -9.82 1.90 -10.15
N GLN A 7 -9.74 3.23 -10.07
CA GLN A 7 -8.53 3.96 -10.42
C GLN A 7 -7.54 4.00 -9.27
N ILE A 8 -6.29 3.62 -9.54
CA ILE A 8 -5.20 3.62 -8.55
C ILE A 8 -4.88 5.06 -8.10
N SER A 9 -5.02 6.04 -9.01
CA SER A 9 -4.78 7.46 -8.74
C SER A 9 -5.75 8.07 -7.71
N SER A 10 -6.90 7.43 -7.46
CA SER A 10 -7.87 7.85 -6.45
C SER A 10 -7.52 7.34 -5.05
N VAL A 11 -6.62 6.35 -4.97
CA VAL A 11 -6.25 5.69 -3.72
C VAL A 11 -5.26 6.54 -2.93
N LYS A 12 -5.65 6.92 -1.71
CA LYS A 12 -4.79 7.66 -0.77
C LYS A 12 -3.95 6.71 0.10
N VAL A 13 -2.73 7.13 0.43
CA VAL A 13 -1.80 6.43 1.34
C VAL A 13 -2.46 6.05 2.67
N GLU A 14 -3.16 6.98 3.31
CA GLU A 14 -3.88 6.73 4.57
C GLU A 14 -4.92 5.62 4.46
N SER A 15 -5.61 5.53 3.31
CA SER A 15 -6.61 4.50 3.06
C SER A 15 -5.95 3.12 2.92
N VAL A 16 -4.78 3.04 2.30
CA VAL A 16 -4.01 1.79 2.22
C VAL A 16 -3.55 1.37 3.61
N ILE A 17 -2.97 2.28 4.41
CA ILE A 17 -2.45 1.96 5.76
C ILE A 17 -3.56 1.50 6.69
N LYS A 18 -4.72 2.18 6.70
CA LYS A 18 -5.87 1.78 7.52
C LYS A 18 -6.37 0.39 7.15
N ARG A 19 -6.36 0.06 5.86
CA ARG A 19 -6.88 -1.21 5.32
C ARG A 19 -5.82 -2.30 5.22
N PHE A 20 -4.55 -1.97 5.44
CA PHE A 20 -3.45 -2.92 5.50
C PHE A 20 -3.65 -3.99 6.59
N LYS A 21 -4.38 -3.64 7.66
CA LYS A 21 -4.80 -4.55 8.72
C LYS A 21 -6.01 -5.42 8.35
N GLU A 22 -6.78 -5.06 7.32
CA GLU A 22 -7.91 -5.86 6.84
C GLU A 22 -7.37 -7.13 6.14
N LYS A 23 -7.67 -8.31 6.70
CA LYS A 23 -7.24 -9.60 6.12
C LYS A 23 -7.63 -9.76 4.64
N ARG A 24 -8.80 -9.27 4.23
CA ARG A 24 -9.26 -9.37 2.83
C ARG A 24 -8.45 -8.49 1.88
N PHE A 25 -8.00 -7.33 2.32
CA PHE A 25 -7.22 -6.40 1.50
C PHE A 25 -5.76 -6.85 1.41
N ALA A 26 -5.18 -7.31 2.52
CA ALA A 26 -3.83 -7.84 2.58
C ALA A 26 -3.72 -9.32 2.16
N ALA A 27 -4.81 -9.96 1.71
CA ALA A 27 -4.80 -11.37 1.32
C ALA A 27 -3.90 -11.64 0.10
N ALA A 28 -3.81 -10.69 -0.82
CA ALA A 28 -3.02 -10.79 -2.03
C ALA A 28 -1.55 -10.33 -1.86
N VAL A 29 -1.18 -9.87 -0.67
CA VAL A 29 0.12 -9.24 -0.41
C VAL A 29 0.82 -9.97 0.72
N ASN A 30 2.05 -10.43 0.47
CA ASN A 30 2.83 -11.08 1.51
C ASN A 30 3.38 -10.02 2.49
N ARG A 31 2.95 -10.08 3.75
CA ARG A 31 3.34 -9.12 4.79
C ARG A 31 4.82 -9.23 5.14
N GLU A 32 5.41 -10.42 5.05
CA GLU A 32 6.82 -10.64 5.36
C GLU A 32 7.72 -9.76 4.51
N HIS A 33 7.43 -9.66 3.21
CA HIS A 33 8.16 -8.81 2.26
C HIS A 33 8.07 -7.32 2.61
N ILE A 34 6.91 -6.87 3.10
CA ILE A 34 6.71 -5.46 3.46
C ILE A 34 7.47 -5.11 4.74
N PHE A 35 7.53 -6.03 5.70
CA PHE A 35 8.37 -5.85 6.88
C PHE A 35 9.86 -5.93 6.54
N THR A 36 10.27 -6.77 5.57
CA THR A 36 11.66 -6.81 5.11
C THR A 36 12.06 -5.49 4.46
N CYS A 37 11.18 -4.83 3.71
CA CYS A 37 11.45 -3.51 3.19
C CYS A 37 11.71 -2.47 4.30
N GLU A 38 11.02 -2.57 5.43
CA GLU A 38 11.24 -1.67 6.57
C GLU A 38 12.62 -1.90 7.23
N THR A 39 13.06 -3.16 7.33
CA THR A 39 14.35 -3.53 7.94
C THR A 39 15.55 -3.38 7.01
N GLU A 40 15.41 -3.72 5.73
CA GLU A 40 16.52 -3.73 4.75
C GLU A 40 16.72 -2.36 4.08
N LEU A 41 15.63 -1.65 3.76
CA LEU A 41 15.70 -0.35 3.09
C LEU A 41 15.60 0.82 4.08
N GLY A 42 15.20 0.59 5.33
CA GLY A 42 14.97 1.65 6.32
C GLY A 42 13.85 2.62 5.91
N ILE A 43 12.97 2.22 4.99
CA ILE A 43 11.90 3.06 4.48
C ILE A 43 10.65 2.82 5.34
N PRO A 44 10.07 3.86 5.95
CA PRO A 44 8.80 3.72 6.65
C PRO A 44 7.72 3.22 5.70
N LYS A 45 6.86 2.31 6.17
CA LYS A 45 5.69 1.80 5.43
C LYS A 45 4.87 2.88 4.70
N GLU A 46 4.79 4.07 5.29
CA GLU A 46 4.06 5.22 4.76
C GLU A 46 4.69 5.75 3.46
N LYS A 47 6.01 5.94 3.47
CA LYS A 47 6.81 6.32 2.30
C LYS A 47 6.84 5.22 1.24
N PHE A 48 6.92 3.96 1.66
CA PHE A 48 6.89 2.84 0.72
C PHE A 48 5.57 2.79 -0.04
N VAL A 49 4.45 2.91 0.68
CA VAL A 49 3.10 2.95 0.08
C VAL A 49 2.93 4.16 -0.85
N GLU A 50 3.47 5.32 -0.47
CA GLU A 50 3.47 6.53 -1.31
C GLU A 50 4.21 6.31 -2.64
N ILE A 51 5.43 5.74 -2.58
CA ILE A 51 6.24 5.45 -3.78
C ILE A 51 5.54 4.44 -4.68
N VAL A 52 5.00 3.35 -4.10
CA VAL A 52 4.30 2.31 -4.88
C VAL A 52 3.02 2.86 -5.50
N LEU A 53 2.22 3.64 -4.77
CA LEU A 53 1.04 4.30 -5.32
C LEU A 53 1.39 5.26 -6.45
N GLY A 54 2.46 6.05 -6.27
CA GLY A 54 2.97 6.95 -7.30
C GLY A 54 3.48 6.22 -8.55
N ALA A 55 4.13 5.07 -8.37
CA ALA A 55 4.63 4.24 -9.46
C ALA A 55 3.50 3.52 -10.21
N MET A 56 2.50 2.99 -9.50
CA MET A 56 1.35 2.32 -10.12
C MET A 56 0.34 3.29 -10.75
N GLY A 57 0.25 4.52 -10.25
CA GLY A 57 -0.68 5.54 -10.75
C GLY A 57 -0.20 6.32 -11.98
N ASN A 58 1.07 6.13 -12.40
CA ASN A 58 1.70 6.80 -13.53
C ASN A 58 1.90 5.87 -14.76
N VAL A 59 1.17 4.76 -14.84
CA VAL A 59 1.20 3.83 -15.97
C VAL A 59 -0.16 3.76 -16.65
#